data_AF-A0A920EYL1-F1
#
_entry.id   AF-A0A920EYL1-F1
#
_cell.length_a   1.000
_cell.length_b   1.000
_cell.length_c   1.000
_cell.angle_alpha   90.00
_cell.angle_beta   90.00
_cell.angle_gamma   90.00
#
_symmetry.space_group_name_H-M   'P 1'
#
loop_
_entity.id
_entity.type
_entity.pdbx_description
1 polymer ?
#
loop_
_entity_poly.entity_id
_entity_poly.type
_entity_poly.pdbx_seq_one_letter_code
_entity_poly.pdbx_strand_id
1 'polypeptide(L)'
;MQKRHKEDFDSFYIEFDNYYTTHSKENEDLSSKIFESLKKSDLIEKKIIEQFFDEEKQMFLPDRYIVGTCPRCNALDQYGDSCEKCGATYSPTDLGMPRSVLTGNVPVRKKTDHYFFKLSSKKCFDFLNEWIHRKDTLQEEARNKIKEWLRKR
;
A
#
# COMPACT_ATOMS: atom_id res chain seq x y z
N MET A 1 1.07 -21.43 6.35
CA MET A 1 0.14 -20.64 5.50
C MET A 1 0.18 -21.13 4.05
N GLN A 2 1.32 -21.06 3.36
CA GLN A 2 1.45 -21.48 1.95
C GLN A 2 0.99 -22.93 1.68
N LYS A 3 1.45 -23.89 2.48
CA LYS A 3 1.03 -25.31 2.37
C LYS A 3 -0.50 -25.47 2.44
N ARG A 4 -1.13 -24.85 3.45
CA ARG A 4 -2.59 -24.89 3.62
C ARG A 4 -3.32 -24.29 2.42
N HIS A 5 -2.87 -23.14 1.90
CA HIS A 5 -3.47 -22.55 0.71
C HIS A 5 -3.37 -23.49 -0.50
N LYS A 6 -2.22 -24.16 -0.68
CA LYS A 6 -2.04 -25.12 -1.78
C LYS A 6 -2.97 -26.32 -1.63
N GLU A 7 -3.10 -26.88 -0.43
CA GLU A 7 -4.05 -27.96 -0.14
C GLU A 7 -5.49 -27.56 -0.44
N ASP A 8 -5.89 -26.35 -0.04
CA ASP A 8 -7.22 -25.81 -0.35
C ASP A 8 -7.39 -25.69 -1.88
N PHE A 9 -6.45 -25.09 -2.60
CA PHE A 9 -6.52 -25.00 -4.08
C PHE A 9 -6.63 -26.36 -4.75
N ASP A 10 -5.88 -27.35 -4.29
CA ASP A 10 -5.90 -28.72 -4.82
C ASP A 10 -7.24 -29.40 -4.56
N SER A 11 -7.86 -29.14 -3.41
CA SER A 11 -9.20 -29.66 -3.09
C SER A 11 -10.30 -29.09 -4.01
N PHE A 12 -10.07 -27.90 -4.58
CA PHE A 12 -10.93 -27.28 -5.59
C PHE A 12 -10.49 -27.58 -7.04
N TYR A 13 -9.53 -28.49 -7.24
CA TYR A 13 -8.98 -28.85 -8.55
C TYR A 13 -8.38 -27.64 -9.31
N ILE A 14 -7.82 -26.68 -8.58
CA ILE A 14 -7.12 -25.53 -9.17
C ILE A 14 -5.66 -25.93 -9.43
N GLU A 15 -5.38 -26.27 -10.69
CA GLU A 15 -4.08 -26.75 -11.13
C GLU A 15 -3.19 -25.58 -11.55
N PHE A 16 -2.14 -25.32 -10.78
CA PHE A 16 -1.07 -24.39 -11.15
C PHE A 16 0.13 -25.15 -11.69
N ASP A 17 0.71 -24.70 -12.81
CA ASP A 17 2.01 -25.22 -13.28
C ASP A 17 3.13 -24.96 -12.24
N ASN A 18 3.05 -23.83 -11.54
CA ASN A 18 3.95 -23.50 -10.45
C ASN A 18 3.24 -22.64 -9.40
N TYR A 19 3.23 -23.10 -8.14
CA TYR A 19 2.73 -22.34 -7.00
C TYR A 19 3.88 -22.04 -6.05
N TYR A 20 4.33 -20.79 -6.00
CA TYR A 20 5.59 -20.42 -5.35
C TYR A 20 5.42 -19.38 -4.24
N THR A 21 6.51 -18.74 -3.84
CA THR A 21 6.56 -17.78 -2.73
C THR A 21 7.22 -16.48 -3.14
N THR A 22 6.72 -15.36 -2.61
CA THR A 22 7.37 -14.04 -2.72
C THR A 22 8.63 -13.95 -1.87
N HIS A 23 8.80 -14.84 -0.88
CA HIS A 23 10.04 -14.97 -0.11
C HIS A 23 10.96 -16.02 -0.73
N SER A 24 11.51 -15.67 -1.89
CA SER A 24 12.38 -16.52 -2.70
C SER A 24 13.53 -15.70 -3.27
N LYS A 25 14.64 -16.36 -3.63
CA LYS A 25 15.82 -15.66 -4.16
C LYS A 25 15.49 -14.98 -5.50
N GLU A 26 14.70 -15.65 -6.33
CA GLU A 26 14.26 -15.13 -7.62
C GLU A 26 13.48 -13.82 -7.45
N ASN A 27 12.55 -13.76 -6.50
CA ASN A 27 11.75 -12.55 -6.27
C ASN A 27 12.57 -11.42 -5.63
N GLU A 28 13.52 -11.74 -4.74
CA GLU A 28 14.46 -10.77 -4.17
C GLU A 28 15.29 -10.10 -5.28
N ASP A 29 15.85 -10.90 -6.19
CA ASP A 29 16.68 -10.43 -7.29
C ASP A 29 15.87 -9.60 -8.30
N LEU A 30 14.65 -10.06 -8.65
CA LEU A 30 13.75 -9.32 -9.54
C LEU A 30 13.29 -8.00 -8.93
N SER A 31 12.90 -8.00 -7.65
CA SER A 31 12.44 -6.80 -6.95
C SER A 31 13.56 -5.76 -6.85
N SER A 32 14.77 -6.20 -6.48
CA SER A 32 15.95 -5.33 -6.42
C SER A 32 16.28 -4.75 -7.80
N LYS A 33 16.24 -5.58 -8.85
CA LYS A 33 16.49 -5.14 -10.23
C LYS A 33 15.46 -4.10 -10.71
N ILE A 34 14.18 -4.32 -10.43
CA ILE A 34 13.11 -3.38 -10.79
C ILE A 34 13.31 -2.06 -10.06
N PHE A 35 13.53 -2.09 -8.74
CA PHE A 35 13.74 -0.89 -7.93
C PHE A 35 14.93 -0.06 -8.42
N GLU A 36 16.09 -0.70 -8.64
CA GLU A 36 17.27 -0.02 -9.14
C GLU A 36 17.08 0.54 -10.57
N SER A 37 16.29 -0.14 -11.42
CA SER A 37 15.98 0.35 -12.76
C SER A 37 15.07 1.58 -12.73
N LEU A 38 14.08 1.60 -11.83
CA LEU A 38 13.22 2.76 -11.59
C LEU A 38 14.02 3.94 -11.03
N LYS A 39 14.93 3.68 -10.09
CA LYS A 39 15.81 4.68 -9.50
C LYS A 39 16.74 5.31 -10.54
N LYS A 40 17.38 4.49 -11.40
CA LYS A 40 18.19 4.96 -12.55
C LYS A 40 17.38 5.77 -13.57
N SER A 41 16.07 5.54 -13.65
CA SER A 41 15.16 6.25 -14.55
C SER A 41 14.54 7.51 -13.94
N ASP A 42 15.02 7.98 -12.78
CA ASP A 42 14.47 9.10 -12.01
C ASP A 42 12.98 8.94 -11.63
N LEU A 43 12.51 7.70 -11.48
CA LEU A 43 11.14 7.39 -11.06
C LEU A 43 11.02 7.08 -9.57
N ILE A 44 12.12 7.15 -8.81
CA ILE A 44 12.12 7.02 -7.35
C ILE A 44 12.56 8.35 -6.74
N GLU A 45 11.78 8.86 -5.79
CA GLU A 45 12.16 9.99 -4.95
C GLU A 45 12.29 9.56 -3.49
N LYS A 46 13.17 10.23 -2.75
CA LYS A 46 13.33 10.04 -1.31
C LYS A 46 12.72 11.23 -0.58
N LYS A 47 11.81 10.97 0.35
CA LYS A 47 11.17 12.00 1.17
C LYS A 47 11.27 11.61 2.64
N ILE A 48 11.51 12.61 3.49
CA ILE A 48 11.40 12.45 4.94
C ILE A 48 9.92 12.59 5.29
N ILE A 49 9.35 11.57 5.92
CA ILE A 49 7.98 11.62 6.44
C ILE A 49 8.00 11.45 7.96
N GLU A 50 6.96 11.94 8.61
CA GLU A 50 6.70 11.63 10.02
C GLU A 50 5.77 10.42 10.10
N GLN A 51 6.21 9.40 10.84
CA GLN A 51 5.44 8.19 11.07
C GLN A 51 5.39 7.91 12.58
N PHE A 52 4.31 7.24 13.02
CA PHE A 52 4.23 6.78 14.40
C PHE A 52 5.25 5.67 14.67
N PHE A 53 5.82 5.72 15.87
CA PHE A 53 6.83 4.79 16.36
C PHE A 53 6.42 4.31 17.74
N ASP A 54 6.44 3.00 17.93
CA ASP A 54 6.21 2.36 19.22
C ASP A 54 7.56 2.23 19.94
N GLU A 55 7.74 2.95 21.04
CA GLU A 55 8.98 2.96 21.80
C GLU A 55 9.19 1.69 22.64
N GLU A 56 8.14 0.93 22.91
CA GLU A 56 8.29 -0.34 23.62
C GLU A 56 8.71 -1.45 22.65
N LYS A 57 8.12 -1.50 21.45
CA LYS A 57 8.50 -2.45 20.39
C LYS A 57 9.69 -2.00 19.56
N GLN A 58 10.15 -0.76 19.72
CA GLN A 58 11.24 -0.15 18.96
C GLN A 58 11.04 -0.27 17.44
N MET A 59 9.82 0.01 16.96
CA MET A 59 9.49 -0.09 15.54
C MET A 59 8.53 1.01 15.07
N PHE A 60 8.65 1.38 13.79
CA PHE A 60 7.63 2.19 13.13
C PHE A 60 6.34 1.40 12.99
N LEU A 61 5.21 2.07 13.18
CA LEU A 61 3.88 1.49 13.06
C LEU A 61 3.31 1.77 11.67
N PRO A 62 3.14 0.74 10.83
CA PRO A 62 2.24 0.80 9.68
C PRO A 62 0.83 1.21 10.09
N ASP A 63 0.08 1.80 9.14
CA ASP A 63 -1.25 2.39 9.34
C ASP A 63 -2.24 1.46 10.06
N ARG A 64 -2.20 0.16 9.75
CA ARG A 64 -3.08 -0.86 10.38
C ARG A 64 -2.73 -1.20 11.83
N TYR A 65 -1.56 -0.80 12.32
CA TYR A 65 -1.16 -0.97 13.71
C TYR A 65 -1.37 0.30 14.55
N ILE A 66 -2.05 1.30 14.00
CA ILE A 66 -2.45 2.52 14.70
C ILE A 66 -3.97 2.53 14.75
N VAL A 67 -4.52 2.68 15.96
CA VAL A 67 -5.95 2.89 16.19
C VAL A 67 -6.17 4.19 16.94
N GLY A 68 -7.27 4.87 16.67
CA GLY A 68 -7.58 6.13 17.34
C GLY A 68 -8.99 6.62 17.03
N THR A 69 -9.21 7.91 17.27
CA THR A 69 -10.48 8.59 17.05
C THR A 69 -10.50 9.25 15.67
N CYS A 70 -11.52 8.96 14.87
CA CYS A 70 -11.69 9.55 13.54
C CYS A 70 -11.77 11.09 13.63
N PRO A 71 -10.93 11.83 12.89
CA PRO A 71 -10.91 13.29 12.93
C PRO A 71 -12.15 13.94 12.31
N ARG A 72 -12.98 13.17 11.58
CA ARG A 72 -14.17 13.68 10.86
C ARG A 72 -15.46 13.48 11.63
N CYS A 73 -15.67 12.29 12.22
CA CYS A 73 -16.94 11.92 12.84
C CYS A 73 -16.81 11.50 14.32
N ASN A 74 -15.61 11.59 14.90
CA ASN A 74 -15.31 11.21 16.29
C ASN A 74 -15.60 9.74 16.62
N ALA A 75 -15.72 8.87 15.62
CA ALA A 75 -15.78 7.43 15.82
C ALA A 75 -14.50 6.95 16.53
N LEU A 76 -14.66 6.19 17.61
CA LEU A 76 -13.55 5.57 18.35
C LEU A 76 -13.03 4.33 17.62
N ASP A 77 -11.81 3.92 17.96
CA ASP A 77 -11.15 2.68 17.53
C ASP A 77 -11.11 2.49 16.01
N GLN A 78 -10.74 3.54 15.30
CA GLN A 78 -10.58 3.56 13.84
C GLN A 78 -9.11 3.41 13.46
N TYR A 79 -8.86 2.68 12.37
CA TYR A 79 -7.52 2.45 11.84
C TYR A 79 -6.95 3.70 11.14
N GLY A 80 -5.62 3.70 10.93
CA GLY A 80 -4.84 4.86 10.48
C GLY A 80 -5.19 5.43 9.11
N ASP A 81 -5.73 4.64 8.19
CA ASP A 81 -5.92 5.03 6.78
C ASP A 81 -7.36 5.45 6.44
N SER A 82 -8.34 4.97 7.20
CA SER A 82 -9.76 5.12 6.88
C SER A 82 -10.67 4.92 8.09
N CYS A 83 -11.85 5.54 8.04
CA CYS A 83 -12.91 5.36 9.03
C CYS A 83 -14.04 4.48 8.49
N GLU A 84 -14.32 3.39 9.18
CA GLU A 84 -15.39 2.44 8.83
C GLU A 84 -16.80 3.02 9.05
N LYS A 85 -16.95 4.05 9.89
CA LYS A 85 -18.25 4.68 10.15
C LYS A 85 -18.66 5.72 9.10
N CYS A 86 -17.73 6.55 8.63
CA CYS A 86 -18.05 7.64 7.70
C CYS A 86 -17.38 7.55 6.34
N GLY A 87 -16.51 6.55 6.11
CA GLY A 87 -15.81 6.34 4.84
C GLY A 87 -14.73 7.36 4.53
N ALA A 88 -14.39 8.25 5.47
CA ALA A 88 -13.32 9.24 5.27
C ALA A 88 -11.95 8.56 5.27
N THR A 89 -11.04 9.06 4.43
CA THR A 89 -9.62 8.72 4.40
C THR A 89 -8.79 9.85 4.99
N TYR A 90 -7.72 9.53 5.71
CA TYR A 90 -6.84 10.51 6.37
C TYR A 90 -5.43 9.92 6.55
N SER A 91 -4.48 10.75 6.95
CA SER A 91 -3.17 10.24 7.38
C SER A 91 -3.32 9.63 8.78
N PRO A 92 -2.57 8.56 9.12
CA PRO A 92 -2.59 8.01 10.47
C PRO A 92 -2.28 9.07 11.53
N THR A 93 -1.41 10.04 11.19
CA THR A 93 -1.06 11.16 12.06
C THR A 93 -2.22 12.08 12.43
N ASP A 94 -3.33 12.01 11.69
CA ASP A 94 -4.53 12.84 11.90
C ASP A 94 -5.50 12.21 12.91
N LEU A 95 -5.28 10.95 13.31
CA LEU A 95 -6.09 10.29 14.33
C LEU A 95 -5.95 10.99 15.69
N GLY A 96 -7.08 11.24 16.32
CA GLY A 96 -7.11 11.68 17.72
C GLY A 96 -6.77 10.53 18.67
N MET A 97 -6.05 10.80 19.74
CA MET A 97 -5.66 9.81 20.76
C MET A 97 -5.12 8.48 20.15
N PRO A 98 -4.07 8.56 19.31
CA PRO A 98 -3.53 7.37 18.65
C PRO A 98 -2.98 6.38 19.69
N ARG A 99 -3.18 5.10 19.44
CA ARG A 99 -2.65 3.98 20.22
C ARG A 99 -2.06 2.92 19.30
N SER A 100 -0.98 2.30 19.74
CA SER A 100 -0.41 1.13 19.10
C SER A 100 -1.33 -0.07 19.32
N VAL A 101 -1.68 -0.78 18.24
CA VAL A 101 -2.42 -2.05 18.34
C VAL A 101 -1.56 -3.14 19.01
N LEU A 102 -0.23 -3.02 18.94
CA LEU A 102 0.70 -4.02 19.45
C LEU A 102 0.93 -3.95 20.97
N THR A 103 0.90 -2.73 21.54
CA THR A 103 1.23 -2.48 22.95
C THR A 103 0.15 -1.72 23.71
N GLY A 104 -0.78 -1.07 23.02
CA GLY A 104 -1.76 -0.16 23.61
C GLY A 104 -1.21 1.23 23.97
N ASN A 105 0.11 1.43 23.90
CA ASN A 105 0.75 2.70 24.25
C ASN A 105 0.46 3.79 23.22
N VAL A 106 0.59 5.05 23.65
CA VAL A 106 0.53 6.21 22.76
C VAL A 106 1.83 6.26 21.95
N PRO A 107 1.79 6.08 20.61
CA PRO A 107 3.00 6.12 19.82
C PRO A 107 3.52 7.55 19.65
N VAL A 108 4.83 7.69 19.48
CA VAL A 108 5.49 8.97 19.24
C VAL A 108 5.71 9.19 17.74
N ARG A 109 5.78 10.44 17.30
CA ARG A 109 6.13 10.75 15.90
C ARG A 109 7.64 10.75 15.74
N LYS A 110 8.15 9.99 14.79
CA LYS A 110 9.57 10.01 14.38
C LYS A 110 9.69 10.23 12.88
N LYS A 111 10.74 10.94 12.48
CA LYS A 111 11.08 11.14 11.08
C LYS A 111 11.75 9.88 10.53
N THR A 112 11.34 9.48 9.33
CA THR A 112 11.92 8.35 8.61
C THR A 112 11.98 8.65 7.12
N ASP A 113 12.99 8.09 6.48
CA ASP A 113 13.19 8.19 5.04
C ASP A 113 12.32 7.17 4.32
N HIS A 114 11.48 7.62 3.41
CA HIS A 114 10.68 6.77 2.55
C HIS A 114 11.02 6.99 1.08
N TYR A 115 11.07 5.88 0.32
CA TYR A 115 11.23 5.90 -1.12
C TYR A 115 9.86 5.84 -1.79
N PHE A 116 9.51 6.86 -2.56
CA PHE A 116 8.25 6.94 -3.28
C PHE A 116 8.48 6.67 -4.76
N PHE A 117 7.62 5.83 -5.34
CA PHE A 117 7.53 5.69 -6.79
C PHE A 117 6.71 6.86 -7.37
N LYS A 118 7.30 7.61 -8.31
CA LYS A 118 6.67 8.74 -9.00
C LYS A 118 5.64 8.27 -10.04
N LEU A 119 4.60 7.56 -9.61
CA LEU A 119 3.50 7.10 -10.47
C LEU A 119 2.80 8.27 -11.20
N SER A 120 2.76 9.44 -10.56
CA SER A 120 2.22 10.69 -11.11
C SER A 120 3.16 11.40 -12.09
N SER A 121 4.36 10.86 -12.34
CA SER A 121 5.26 11.44 -13.34
C SER A 121 4.59 11.45 -14.72
N LYS A 122 4.91 12.47 -15.53
CA LYS A 122 4.37 12.60 -16.89
C LYS A 122 4.57 11.32 -17.71
N LYS A 123 5.75 10.69 -17.59
CA LYS A 123 6.09 9.44 -18.29
C LYS A 123 5.13 8.30 -17.94
N CYS A 124 4.85 8.10 -16.65
CA CYS A 124 3.92 7.07 -16.20
C CYS A 124 2.47 7.39 -16.59
N PHE A 125 2.06 8.65 -16.43
CA PHE A 125 0.73 9.10 -16.82
C PHE A 125 0.48 8.88 -18.32
N ASP A 126 1.39 9.33 -19.18
CA ASP A 126 1.24 9.20 -20.64
C ASP A 126 1.14 7.73 -21.04
N PHE A 127 2.00 6.87 -20.48
CA PHE A 127 1.95 5.43 -20.71
C PHE A 127 0.62 4.82 -20.29
N LEU A 128 0.15 5.11 -19.07
CA LEU A 128 -1.11 4.56 -18.56
C LEU A 128 -2.30 5.07 -19.38
N ASN A 129 -2.32 6.37 -19.71
CA ASN A 129 -3.36 6.98 -20.51
C ASN A 129 -3.43 6.35 -21.90
N GLU A 130 -2.29 6.07 -22.54
CA GLU A 130 -2.27 5.34 -23.81
C GLU A 130 -2.73 3.88 -23.64
N TRP A 131 -2.21 3.19 -22.62
CA TRP A 131 -2.48 1.77 -22.37
C TRP A 131 -3.95 1.47 -22.15
N ILE A 132 -4.67 2.36 -21.45
CA ILE A 132 -6.12 2.21 -21.23
C ILE A 132 -6.96 2.46 -22.49
N HIS A 133 -6.37 2.91 -23.60
CA HIS A 133 -7.05 3.06 -24.90
C HIS A 133 -6.70 1.96 -25.89
N ARG A 134 -5.70 1.12 -25.59
CA ARG A 134 -5.36 -0.03 -26.41
C ARG A 134 -6.52 -1.03 -26.44
N LYS A 135 -6.68 -1.69 -27.59
CA LYS A 135 -7.66 -2.76 -27.77
C LYS A 135 -7.19 -3.99 -26.99
N ASP A 136 -8.15 -4.76 -26.46
CA ASP A 136 -7.91 -6.06 -25.82
C ASP A 136 -7.02 -6.05 -24.55
N THR A 137 -6.84 -4.88 -23.91
CA THR A 137 -6.10 -4.77 -22.64
C THR A 137 -6.98 -4.88 -21.39
N LEU A 138 -8.14 -4.21 -21.42
CA LEU A 138 -9.02 -4.06 -20.25
C LEU A 138 -10.48 -4.30 -20.62
N GLN A 139 -11.19 -4.93 -19.70
CA GLN A 139 -12.66 -4.90 -19.63
C GLN A 139 -13.16 -3.45 -19.57
N GLU A 140 -14.37 -3.22 -20.06
CA GLU A 140 -14.93 -1.87 -20.19
C GLU A 140 -15.10 -1.18 -18.83
N GLU A 141 -15.57 -1.92 -17.83
CA GLU A 141 -15.80 -1.43 -16.47
C GLU A 141 -14.50 -1.01 -15.80
N ALA A 142 -13.45 -1.82 -15.92
CA ALA A 142 -12.12 -1.52 -15.40
C ALA A 142 -11.54 -0.27 -16.08
N ARG A 143 -11.71 -0.14 -17.40
CA ARG A 143 -11.28 1.02 -18.18
C ARG A 143 -11.99 2.29 -17.73
N ASN A 144 -13.31 2.22 -17.51
CA ASN A 144 -14.10 3.34 -17.02
C ASN A 144 -13.65 3.76 -15.62
N LYS A 145 -13.33 2.81 -14.73
CA LYS A 145 -12.83 3.12 -13.40
C LYS A 145 -11.46 3.77 -13.40
N ILE A 146 -10.52 3.26 -14.20
CA ILE A 146 -9.18 3.85 -14.31
C ILE A 146 -9.23 5.25 -14.92
N LYS A 147 -10.15 5.52 -15.86
CA LYS A 147 -10.39 6.88 -16.37
C LYS A 147 -10.77 7.85 -15.27
N GLU A 148 -11.58 7.44 -14.29
CA GLU A 148 -11.89 8.29 -13.12
C GLU A 148 -10.64 8.61 -12.30
N TRP A 149 -9.75 7.63 -12.09
CA TRP A 149 -8.50 7.83 -11.36
C TRP A 149 -7.51 8.73 -12.10
N LEU A 150 -7.48 8.66 -13.43
CA LEU A 150 -6.61 9.48 -14.28
C LEU A 150 -7.16 10.89 -14.54
N ARG A 151 -8.45 11.15 -14.28
CA ARG A 151 -8.98 12.52 -14.34
C ARG A 151 -8.31 13.36 -13.26
N LYS A 152 -7.59 14.41 -13.69
CA LYS A 152 -7.07 15.45 -12.80
C LYS A 152 -8.23 15.98 -11.94
N ARG A 153 -8.07 15.91 -10.62
CA ARG A 153 -8.84 16.72 -9.67
C ARG A 153 -8.27 18.13 -9.64
#